data_AF-A0A8C0B800-F1
#
_entry.id   AF-A0A8C0B800-F1
#
_cell.length_a   1.000
_cell.length_b   1.000
_cell.length_c   1.000
_cell.angle_alpha   90.00
_cell.angle_beta   90.00
_cell.angle_gamma   90.00
#
_symmetry.space_group_name_H-M   'P 1'
#
loop_
_entity.id
_entity.type
_entity.pdbx_description
1 polymer ?
#
loop_
_entity_poly.entity_id
_entity_poly.type
_entity_poly.pdbx_seq_one_letter_code
_entity_poly.pdbx_strand_id
1 'polypeptide(L)'
;MVGQLAARRAAGVILEMIKEGKIAGRAVLIAGQPGTGKTAIAMGMAQALGPDTPFTAIAGSEIFSLEMSRTEALTQAFRRSIGVRIKEETEIIEGEVVEIQIDRPATGTGTKVGKLTLKTTEMETIYDLGTKMIESLTKEKVQAGDVITIDKATGKISKLGRSFTRARDYDAMGSQTKFVQCPDGELQKRKEVVHTVSLHEIDVINSRTQGFLALFSGTPPQLPHNPHGAPPLLPWGVGESLGLPGCPPTPLKTPLG
;
A
#
# COMPACT_ATOMS: atom_id res chain seq x y z
N MET A 1 0.73 -13.03 -24.90
CA MET A 1 -0.52 -13.66 -25.41
C MET A 1 -0.41 -13.91 -26.89
N VAL A 2 -0.66 -15.14 -27.34
CA VAL A 2 -0.62 -15.53 -28.75
C VAL A 2 -2.01 -15.99 -29.19
N GLY A 3 -2.48 -15.57 -30.36
CA GLY A 3 -3.82 -15.90 -30.87
C GLY A 3 -4.97 -15.09 -30.25
N GLN A 4 -6.21 -15.60 -30.39
CA GLN A 4 -7.47 -15.01 -29.89
C GLN A 4 -7.68 -13.54 -30.26
N LEU A 5 -7.46 -13.19 -31.54
CA LEU A 5 -7.47 -11.80 -32.02
C LEU A 5 -8.79 -11.08 -31.72
N ALA A 6 -9.93 -11.71 -32.02
CA ALA A 6 -11.25 -11.11 -31.79
C ALA A 6 -11.53 -10.88 -30.29
N ALA A 7 -11.27 -11.89 -29.45
CA ALA A 7 -11.49 -11.79 -28.01
C ALA A 7 -10.56 -10.75 -27.35
N ARG A 8 -9.29 -10.68 -27.78
CA ARG A 8 -8.34 -9.66 -27.30
C ARG A 8 -8.74 -8.25 -27.72
N ARG A 9 -9.24 -8.09 -28.95
CA ARG A 9 -9.73 -6.80 -29.42
C ARG A 9 -10.94 -6.35 -28.59
N ALA A 10 -11.90 -7.24 -28.35
CA ALA A 10 -13.06 -6.95 -27.49
C ALA A 10 -12.64 -6.61 -26.05
N ALA A 11 -11.70 -7.37 -25.47
CA ALA A 11 -11.13 -7.09 -24.15
C ALA A 11 -10.43 -5.71 -24.10
N GLY A 12 -9.75 -5.29 -25.17
CA GLY A 12 -9.14 -3.98 -25.30
C GLY A 12 -10.17 -2.85 -25.25
N VAL A 13 -11.28 -2.96 -25.98
CA VAL A 13 -12.37 -1.97 -25.94
C VAL A 13 -12.97 -1.88 -24.54
N ILE A 14 -13.19 -3.02 -23.86
CA ILE A 14 -13.68 -3.03 -22.48
C ILE A 14 -12.70 -2.31 -21.55
N LEU A 15 -11.40 -2.56 -21.70
CA LEU A 15 -10.37 -1.92 -20.89
C LEU A 15 -10.31 -0.41 -21.09
N GLU A 16 -10.48 0.08 -22.33
CA GLU A 16 -10.59 1.52 -22.61
C GLU A 16 -11.84 2.11 -21.94
N MET A 17 -13.00 1.45 -22.06
CA MET A 17 -14.24 1.91 -21.41
C MET A 17 -14.13 1.95 -19.87
N ILE A 18 -13.35 1.04 -19.27
CA ILE A 18 -13.06 1.06 -17.82
C ILE A 18 -12.16 2.26 -17.47
N LYS A 19 -11.10 2.51 -18.25
CA LYS A 19 -10.19 3.65 -18.02
C LYS A 19 -10.88 5.00 -18.17
N GLU A 20 -11.84 5.09 -19.08
CA GLU A 20 -12.67 6.29 -19.28
C GLU A 20 -13.77 6.45 -18.21
N GLY A 21 -13.99 5.46 -17.34
CA GLY A 21 -15.03 5.51 -16.31
C GLY A 21 -16.46 5.45 -16.83
N LYS A 22 -16.67 5.13 -18.12
CA LYS A 22 -18.00 5.08 -18.75
C LYS A 22 -18.82 3.85 -18.36
N ILE A 23 -18.16 2.84 -17.80
CA ILE A 23 -18.80 1.60 -17.36
C ILE A 23 -18.56 1.40 -15.86
N ALA A 24 -19.64 1.32 -15.08
CA ALA A 24 -19.64 0.88 -13.70
C ALA A 24 -20.76 -0.15 -13.49
N GLY A 25 -20.53 -1.18 -12.67
CA GLY A 25 -21.53 -2.17 -12.31
C GLY A 25 -21.99 -3.13 -13.42
N ARG A 26 -21.20 -3.29 -14.49
CA ARG A 26 -21.50 -4.24 -15.58
C ARG A 26 -20.65 -5.50 -15.47
N ALA A 27 -21.27 -6.65 -15.73
CA ALA A 27 -20.58 -7.93 -15.84
C ALA A 27 -20.16 -8.21 -17.28
N VAL A 28 -18.99 -8.85 -17.44
CA VAL A 28 -18.49 -9.34 -18.73
C VAL A 28 -18.39 -10.85 -18.65
N LEU A 29 -19.04 -11.55 -19.59
CA LEU A 29 -18.97 -13.01 -19.69
C LEU A 29 -18.02 -13.41 -20.82
N ILE A 30 -16.99 -14.19 -20.49
CA ILE A 30 -16.08 -14.78 -21.48
C ILE A 30 -16.41 -16.27 -21.61
N ALA A 31 -17.06 -16.64 -22.71
CA ALA A 31 -17.46 -18.02 -22.99
C ALA A 31 -16.56 -18.70 -24.03
N GLY A 32 -16.45 -20.04 -23.97
CA GLY A 32 -15.71 -20.84 -24.95
C GLY A 32 -15.40 -22.25 -24.42
N GLN A 33 -14.72 -23.08 -25.21
CA GLN A 33 -14.30 -24.43 -24.80
C GLN A 33 -13.17 -24.42 -23.74
N PRO A 34 -13.01 -25.46 -22.90
CA PRO A 34 -11.87 -25.57 -21.99
C PRO A 34 -10.53 -25.41 -22.73
N GLY A 35 -9.52 -24.80 -22.08
CA GLY A 35 -8.20 -24.60 -22.70
C GLY A 35 -8.07 -23.43 -23.69
N THR A 36 -9.14 -22.67 -23.99
CA THR A 36 -9.08 -21.56 -24.97
C THR A 36 -8.54 -20.23 -24.43
N GLY A 37 -7.92 -20.22 -23.25
CA GLY A 37 -7.26 -19.02 -22.69
C GLY A 37 -8.18 -17.97 -22.07
N LYS A 38 -9.41 -18.32 -21.68
CA LYS A 38 -10.37 -17.38 -21.03
C LYS A 38 -9.79 -16.71 -19.77
N THR A 39 -9.27 -17.52 -18.85
CA THR A 39 -8.64 -17.02 -17.61
C THR A 39 -7.41 -16.18 -17.93
N ALA A 40 -6.65 -16.56 -18.96
CA ALA A 40 -5.50 -15.77 -19.40
C ALA A 40 -5.95 -14.38 -19.88
N ILE A 41 -7.05 -14.26 -20.64
CA ILE A 41 -7.60 -12.97 -21.09
C ILE A 41 -7.98 -12.11 -19.89
N ALA A 42 -8.67 -12.66 -18.90
CA ALA A 42 -9.01 -11.94 -17.67
C ALA A 42 -7.77 -11.44 -16.92
N MET A 43 -6.74 -12.29 -16.75
CA MET A 43 -5.47 -11.88 -16.12
C MET A 43 -4.73 -10.81 -16.94
N GLY A 44 -4.76 -10.92 -18.26
CA GLY A 44 -4.15 -9.92 -19.15
C GLY A 44 -4.85 -8.56 -19.05
N MET A 45 -6.18 -8.54 -18.91
CA MET A 45 -6.93 -7.31 -18.65
C MET A 45 -6.55 -6.69 -17.29
N ALA A 46 -6.47 -7.52 -16.24
CA ALA A 46 -6.08 -7.05 -14.91
C ALA A 46 -4.69 -6.41 -14.90
N GLN A 47 -3.71 -7.08 -15.53
CA GLN A 47 -2.34 -6.55 -15.65
C GLN A 47 -2.29 -5.23 -16.44
N ALA A 48 -3.15 -5.07 -17.45
CA ALA A 48 -3.19 -3.88 -18.30
C ALA A 48 -3.95 -2.69 -17.67
N LEU A 49 -4.75 -2.92 -16.62
CA LEU A 49 -5.35 -1.87 -15.79
C LEU A 49 -4.31 -1.23 -14.85
N GLY A 50 -3.33 -2.02 -14.40
CA GLY A 50 -2.15 -1.56 -13.66
C GLY A 50 -1.90 -2.39 -12.40
N PRO A 51 -0.69 -2.29 -11.81
CA PRO A 51 -0.36 -3.01 -10.59
C PRO A 51 -1.18 -2.54 -9.38
N ASP A 52 -1.68 -1.30 -9.42
CA ASP A 52 -2.45 -0.71 -8.33
C ASP A 52 -3.93 -1.09 -8.36
N THR A 53 -4.44 -1.70 -9.43
CA THR A 53 -5.86 -2.08 -9.49
C THR A 53 -6.04 -3.47 -8.88
N PRO A 54 -6.83 -3.61 -7.80
CA PRO A 54 -7.01 -4.89 -7.16
C PRO A 54 -7.76 -5.86 -8.09
N PHE A 55 -7.27 -7.09 -8.16
CA PHE A 55 -7.87 -8.16 -8.94
C PHE A 55 -8.04 -9.40 -8.07
N THR A 56 -9.27 -9.85 -7.89
CA THR A 56 -9.59 -11.06 -7.12
C THR A 56 -10.11 -12.13 -8.05
N ALA A 57 -9.41 -13.26 -8.14
CA ALA A 57 -9.88 -14.46 -8.82
C ALA A 57 -10.54 -15.39 -7.80
N ILE A 58 -11.76 -15.85 -8.11
CA ILE A 58 -12.54 -16.73 -7.22
C ILE A 58 -13.10 -17.88 -8.04
N ALA A 59 -12.96 -19.09 -7.50
CA ALA A 59 -13.63 -20.26 -8.05
C ALA A 59 -15.06 -20.36 -7.48
N GLY A 60 -16.02 -20.74 -8.31
CA GLY A 60 -17.42 -20.86 -7.87
C GLY A 60 -17.61 -21.82 -6.69
N SER A 61 -16.74 -22.81 -6.54
CA SER A 61 -16.71 -23.73 -5.40
C SER A 61 -16.29 -23.09 -4.08
N GLU A 62 -15.49 -22.01 -4.11
CA GLU A 62 -15.03 -21.31 -2.90
C GLU A 62 -16.15 -20.54 -2.20
N ILE A 63 -17.23 -20.22 -2.92
CA ILE A 63 -18.40 -19.51 -2.37
C ILE A 63 -19.20 -20.44 -1.43
N PHE A 64 -19.10 -21.76 -1.62
CA PHE A 64 -19.80 -22.75 -0.82
C PHE A 64 -18.89 -23.24 0.30
N SER A 65 -18.81 -22.47 1.39
CA SER A 65 -18.08 -22.84 2.61
C SER A 65 -19.03 -23.10 3.79
N LEU A 66 -18.58 -23.91 4.76
CA LEU A 66 -19.23 -24.07 6.05
C LEU A 66 -18.86 -22.97 7.05
N GLU A 67 -17.72 -22.30 6.83
CA GLU A 67 -17.18 -21.29 7.76
C GLU A 67 -17.89 -19.92 7.65
N MET A 68 -18.48 -19.62 6.49
CA MET A 68 -19.11 -18.33 6.20
C MET A 68 -20.33 -18.49 5.28
N SER A 69 -21.25 -17.53 5.35
CA SER A 69 -22.43 -17.55 4.49
C SER A 69 -22.08 -17.23 3.04
N ARG A 70 -22.85 -17.77 2.08
CA ARG A 70 -22.67 -17.49 0.63
C ARG A 70 -22.70 -16.00 0.31
N THR A 71 -23.59 -15.26 0.98
CA THR A 71 -23.72 -13.80 0.82
C THR A 71 -22.48 -13.08 1.34
N GLU A 72 -21.94 -13.51 2.48
CA GLU A 72 -20.73 -12.94 3.06
C GLU A 72 -19.49 -13.23 2.21
N ALA A 73 -19.35 -14.46 1.71
CA ALA A 73 -18.27 -14.83 0.79
C ALA A 73 -18.26 -13.94 -0.46
N LEU A 74 -19.44 -13.71 -1.07
CA LEU A 74 -19.58 -12.80 -2.21
C LEU A 74 -19.34 -11.33 -1.83
N THR A 75 -19.80 -10.90 -0.66
CA THR A 75 -19.59 -9.52 -0.19
C THR A 75 -18.11 -9.23 0.03
N GLN A 76 -17.38 -10.15 0.66
CA GLN A 76 -15.93 -10.05 0.84
C GLN A 76 -15.21 -10.06 -0.51
N ALA A 77 -15.61 -10.92 -1.45
CA ALA A 77 -15.08 -10.95 -2.80
C ALA A 77 -15.17 -9.60 -3.54
N PHE A 78 -16.35 -8.98 -3.51
CA PHE A 78 -16.56 -7.67 -4.11
C PHE A 78 -15.72 -6.60 -3.42
N ARG A 79 -15.64 -6.61 -2.08
CA ARG A 79 -14.85 -5.64 -1.32
C ARG A 79 -13.33 -5.80 -1.49
N ARG A 80 -12.84 -7.01 -1.73
CA ARG A 80 -11.43 -7.25 -2.11
C ARG A 80 -11.10 -6.68 -3.48
N SER A 81 -12.08 -6.66 -4.38
CA SER A 81 -11.92 -6.19 -5.77
C SER A 81 -12.10 -4.67 -5.94
N ILE A 82 -12.41 -3.94 -4.86
CA ILE A 82 -12.57 -2.48 -4.89
C ILE A 82 -11.45 -1.87 -4.06
N GLY A 83 -10.59 -1.10 -4.73
CA GLY A 83 -9.45 -0.41 -4.13
C GLY A 83 -9.73 1.07 -3.94
N VAL A 84 -9.33 1.60 -2.78
CA VAL A 84 -9.29 3.02 -2.49
C VAL A 84 -7.83 3.47 -2.58
N ARG A 85 -7.59 4.48 -3.40
CA ARG A 85 -6.28 5.11 -3.55
C ARG A 85 -6.20 6.32 -2.64
N ILE A 86 -5.40 6.22 -1.60
CA ILE A 86 -5.15 7.30 -0.64
C ILE A 86 -3.83 7.95 -1.02
N LYS A 87 -3.86 9.27 -1.23
CA LYS A 87 -2.65 10.07 -1.38
C LYS A 87 -2.37 10.72 -0.04
N GLU A 88 -1.18 10.48 0.50
CA GLU A 88 -0.72 11.06 1.75
C GLU A 88 0.60 11.79 1.51
N GLU A 89 0.73 12.99 2.06
CA GLU A 89 1.99 13.70 2.09
C GLU A 89 2.78 13.24 3.31
N THR A 90 3.95 12.65 3.08
CA THR A 90 4.86 12.22 4.16
C THR A 90 6.16 13.00 4.07
N GLU A 91 6.71 13.37 5.23
CA GLU A 91 8.03 13.98 5.33
C GLU A 91 9.09 12.87 5.37
N ILE A 92 9.93 12.81 4.33
CA ILE A 92 10.99 11.84 4.18
C ILE A 92 12.34 12.55 4.31
N ILE A 93 13.22 11.95 5.09
CA ILE A 93 14.60 12.39 5.26
C ILE A 93 15.47 11.49 4.39
N GLU A 94 16.18 12.04 3.41
CA GLU A 94 17.04 11.30 2.48
C GLU A 94 18.48 11.82 2.56
N GLY A 95 19.43 10.92 2.80
CA GLY A 95 20.83 11.29 2.97
C GLY A 95 21.80 10.12 2.89
N GLU A 96 23.07 10.42 2.63
CA GLU A 96 24.19 9.50 2.82
C GLU A 96 24.60 9.51 4.29
N VAL A 97 24.78 8.31 4.86
CA VAL A 97 25.26 8.15 6.23
C VAL A 97 26.76 8.41 6.30
N VAL A 98 27.18 9.44 7.04
CA VAL A 98 28.60 9.74 7.26
C VAL A 98 29.16 8.87 8.38
N GLU A 99 28.45 8.85 9.51
CA GLU A 99 28.82 8.19 10.75
C GLU A 99 27.57 7.78 11.55
N ILE A 100 27.67 6.66 12.26
CA ILE A 100 26.66 6.18 13.21
C ILE A 100 27.35 5.96 14.54
N GLN A 101 26.96 6.70 15.56
CA GLN A 101 27.41 6.52 16.94
C GLN A 101 26.25 5.90 17.74
N ILE A 102 26.48 4.76 18.37
CA ILE A 102 25.48 4.10 19.21
C ILE A 102 26.07 3.95 20.59
N ASP A 103 25.55 4.72 21.55
CA ASP A 103 25.93 4.62 22.95
C ASP A 103 25.19 3.44 23.57
N ARG A 104 25.93 2.35 23.79
CA ARG A 104 25.41 1.17 24.49
C ARG A 104 25.89 1.20 25.94
N PRO A 105 24.98 1.30 26.93
CA PRO A 105 25.36 1.28 28.32
C PRO A 105 26.02 -0.06 28.67
N ALA A 106 27.16 0.00 29.38
CA ALA A 106 28.05 -1.13 29.67
C ALA A 106 27.37 -2.30 30.41
N THR A 107 26.27 -2.03 31.10
CA THR A 107 25.49 -3.02 31.88
C THR A 107 24.39 -3.74 31.08
N GLY A 108 24.20 -3.41 29.79
CA GLY A 108 23.24 -4.09 28.91
C GLY A 108 21.76 -3.78 29.17
N THR A 109 21.43 -3.10 30.28
CA THR A 109 20.07 -2.76 30.73
C THR A 109 19.84 -1.24 30.78
N GLY A 110 20.07 -0.55 29.65
CA GLY A 110 19.75 0.87 29.53
C GLY A 110 19.24 1.23 28.13
N THR A 111 18.56 2.37 28.04
CA THR A 111 18.06 2.92 26.79
C THR A 111 19.23 3.19 25.85
N LYS A 112 19.24 2.51 24.71
CA LYS A 112 20.17 2.78 23.62
C LYS A 112 19.84 4.16 23.06
N VAL A 113 20.78 5.08 23.12
CA VAL A 113 20.72 6.37 22.45
C VAL A 113 21.85 6.37 21.41
N GLY A 114 21.63 7.02 20.28
CA GLY A 114 22.65 7.12 19.24
C GLY A 114 22.60 8.46 18.56
N LYS A 115 23.64 8.77 17.80
CA LYS A 115 23.71 9.92 16.91
C LYS A 115 23.96 9.42 15.50
N LEU A 116 23.24 9.98 14.54
CA LEU A 116 23.35 9.68 13.13
C LEU A 116 23.72 10.96 12.39
N THR A 117 24.84 10.94 11.69
CA THR A 117 25.23 12.05 10.83
C THR A 117 24.84 11.72 9.40
N LEU A 118 23.92 12.50 8.84
CA LEU A 118 23.49 12.40 7.45
C LEU A 118 24.02 13.59 6.64
N LYS A 119 24.47 13.33 5.42
CA LYS A 119 24.85 14.37 4.46
C LYS A 119 24.09 14.22 3.14
N THR A 120 23.75 15.36 2.54
CA THR A 120 23.43 15.52 1.13
C THR A 120 24.59 16.23 0.44
N THR A 121 24.43 16.61 -0.82
CA THR A 121 25.43 17.43 -1.51
C THR A 121 25.50 18.88 -1.00
N GLU A 122 24.45 19.36 -0.34
CA GLU A 122 24.34 20.76 0.13
C GLU A 122 24.38 20.90 1.65
N MET A 123 23.94 19.90 2.41
CA MET A 123 23.76 19.99 3.86
C MET A 123 24.28 18.75 4.59
N GLU A 124 24.79 18.96 5.79
CA GLU A 124 25.15 17.90 6.72
C GLU A 124 24.48 18.18 8.07
N THR A 125 23.76 17.20 8.60
CA THR A 125 23.02 17.34 9.85
C THR A 125 23.18 16.11 10.73
N ILE A 126 23.17 16.36 12.04
CA ILE A 126 23.28 15.33 13.07
C ILE A 126 21.89 15.11 13.67
N TYR A 127 21.43 13.87 13.67
CA TYR A 127 20.16 13.44 14.24
C TYR A 127 20.38 12.57 15.47
N ASP A 128 19.69 12.89 16.57
CA ASP A 128 19.64 12.01 17.74
C ASP A 128 18.66 10.86 17.48
N LEU A 129 19.12 9.63 17.70
CA LEU A 129 18.38 8.41 17.47
C LEU A 129 17.83 7.84 18.78
N GLY A 130 16.53 7.52 18.77
CA GLY A 130 15.90 6.72 19.80
C GLY A 130 16.11 5.20 19.61
N THR A 131 15.73 4.42 20.63
CA THR A 131 15.87 2.95 20.66
C THR A 131 15.26 2.26 19.43
N LYS A 132 14.05 2.64 19.02
CA LYS A 132 13.34 2.06 17.87
C LYS A 132 14.07 2.28 16.53
N MET A 133 14.67 3.45 16.34
CA MET A 133 15.43 3.75 15.12
C MET A 133 16.76 2.99 15.09
N ILE A 134 17.44 2.85 16.24
CA ILE A 134 18.67 2.06 16.36
C ILE A 134 18.42 0.59 16.01
N GLU A 135 17.29 0.02 16.48
CA GLU A 135 16.89 -1.34 16.12
C GLU A 135 16.63 -1.48 14.62
N SER A 136 15.98 -0.50 14.00
CA SER A 136 15.72 -0.47 12.56
C SER A 136 17.01 -0.37 11.74
N LEU A 137 17.96 0.49 12.14
CA LEU A 137 19.30 0.58 11.52
C LEU A 137 20.07 -0.73 11.63
N THR A 138 20.01 -1.37 12.79
CA THR A 138 20.68 -2.65 13.04
C THR A 138 20.05 -3.77 12.20
N LYS A 139 18.72 -3.76 12.05
CA LYS A 139 17.96 -4.73 11.24
C LYS A 139 18.28 -4.60 9.75
N GLU A 140 18.39 -3.38 9.24
CA GLU A 140 18.76 -3.12 7.84
C GLU A 140 20.28 -3.19 7.58
N LYS A 141 21.09 -3.38 8.63
CA LYS A 141 22.56 -3.41 8.58
C LYS A 141 23.12 -2.18 7.85
N VAL A 142 22.64 -1.00 8.24
CA VAL A 142 23.10 0.27 7.69
C VAL A 142 24.52 0.53 8.16
N GLN A 143 25.38 0.90 7.21
CA GLN A 143 26.78 1.24 7.43
C GLN A 143 27.07 2.66 6.96
N ALA A 144 28.20 3.19 7.43
CA ALA A 144 28.71 4.46 6.97
C ALA A 144 29.03 4.40 5.46
N GLY A 145 28.42 5.29 4.67
CA GLY A 145 28.46 5.31 3.21
C GLY A 145 27.23 4.72 2.53
N ASP A 146 26.22 4.27 3.28
CA ASP A 146 24.93 3.90 2.70
C ASP A 146 24.04 5.13 2.48
N VAL A 147 23.23 5.10 1.42
CA VAL A 147 22.16 6.08 1.18
C VAL A 147 20.86 5.49 1.71
N ILE A 148 20.23 6.21 2.64
CA ILE A 148 19.01 5.76 3.31
C ILE A 148 17.90 6.79 3.19
N THR A 149 16.66 6.31 3.21
CA THR A 149 15.46 7.14 3.38
C THR A 149 14.81 6.81 4.72
N ILE A 150 14.47 7.83 5.49
CA ILE A 150 13.78 7.71 6.78
C ILE A 150 12.44 8.42 6.64
N ASP A 151 11.35 7.68 6.82
CA ASP A 151 10.03 8.30 6.96
C ASP A 151 9.87 8.82 8.39
N LYS A 152 9.66 10.12 8.54
CA LYS A 152 9.58 10.80 9.84
C LYS A 152 8.33 10.42 10.63
N ALA A 153 7.24 10.06 9.95
CA ALA A 153 5.98 9.69 10.60
C ALA A 153 6.05 8.27 11.17
N THR A 154 6.56 7.33 10.38
CA THR A 154 6.61 5.90 10.77
C THR A 154 7.90 5.49 11.47
N GLY A 155 8.98 6.28 11.32
CA GLY A 155 10.32 5.92 11.76
C GLY A 155 10.90 4.74 10.98
N LYS A 156 10.31 4.38 9.84
CA LYS A 156 10.78 3.30 8.99
C LYS A 156 11.97 3.78 8.18
N ILE A 157 13.06 3.04 8.29
CA ILE A 157 14.29 3.27 7.53
C ILE A 157 14.25 2.34 6.32
N SER A 158 14.77 2.79 5.18
CA SER A 158 14.93 1.97 3.99
C SER A 158 16.25 2.29 3.31
N LYS A 159 17.11 1.28 3.17
CA LYS A 159 18.39 1.38 2.47
C LYS A 159 18.19 1.39 0.94
N LEU A 160 18.50 2.52 0.30
CA LEU A 160 18.42 2.67 -1.16
C LEU A 160 19.62 2.05 -1.87
N GLY A 161 20.80 2.14 -1.26
CA GLY A 161 22.04 1.61 -1.82
C GLY A 161 23.27 2.16 -1.11
N ARG A 162 24.43 2.00 -1.75
CA ARG A 162 25.72 2.52 -1.25
C ARG A 162 26.21 3.68 -2.11
N SER A 163 26.80 4.70 -1.48
CA SER A 163 27.33 5.86 -2.19
C SER A 163 28.55 5.50 -3.05
N PHE A 164 28.69 6.17 -4.20
CA PHE A 164 29.84 5.97 -5.09
C PHE A 164 31.16 6.41 -4.47
N THR A 165 31.14 7.39 -3.57
CA THR A 165 32.33 7.98 -2.93
C THR A 165 33.10 6.97 -2.07
N ARG A 166 32.42 6.00 -1.46
CA ARG A 166 33.03 4.94 -0.63
C ARG A 166 33.03 3.56 -1.29
N ALA A 167 32.73 3.48 -2.59
CA ALA A 167 32.75 2.23 -3.35
C ALA A 167 34.17 1.67 -3.54
N ARG A 168 35.22 2.51 -3.42
CA ARG A 168 36.62 2.11 -3.65
C ARG A 168 37.31 1.50 -2.43
N ASP A 169 36.82 1.74 -1.22
CA ASP A 169 37.52 1.36 0.01
C ASP A 169 37.27 -0.10 0.45
N TYR A 170 36.36 -0.82 -0.24
CA TYR A 170 36.02 -2.20 0.08
C TYR A 170 35.92 -3.05 -1.19
N ASP A 171 37.01 -3.77 -1.49
CA ASP A 171 37.17 -4.69 -2.64
C ASP A 171 36.38 -6.01 -2.48
N ALA A 172 35.85 -6.30 -1.28
CA ALA A 172 35.12 -7.54 -0.97
C ALA A 172 33.58 -7.33 -0.97
N MET A 173 33.01 -6.86 -2.08
CA MET A 173 31.58 -6.58 -2.19
C MET A 173 30.83 -7.77 -2.81
N GLY A 174 29.83 -8.30 -2.09
CA GLY A 174 28.91 -9.31 -2.61
C GLY A 174 28.10 -8.77 -3.79
N SER A 175 27.65 -9.65 -4.69
CA SER A 175 26.95 -9.36 -5.96
C SER A 175 25.62 -8.59 -5.88
N GLN A 176 25.29 -7.99 -4.74
CA GLN A 176 23.98 -7.40 -4.41
C GLN A 176 24.04 -5.91 -4.03
N THR A 177 25.21 -5.25 -4.01
CA THR A 177 25.29 -3.84 -3.61
C THR A 177 24.91 -2.91 -4.76
N LYS A 178 23.69 -2.36 -4.70
CA LYS A 178 23.24 -1.30 -5.61
C LYS A 178 23.94 0.02 -5.27
N PHE A 179 24.68 0.57 -6.22
CA PHE A 179 25.31 1.88 -6.06
C PHE A 179 24.31 2.99 -6.43
N VAL A 180 24.22 4.00 -5.57
CA VAL A 180 23.31 5.13 -5.72
C VAL A 180 24.11 6.42 -5.52
N GLN A 181 23.77 7.46 -6.26
CA GLN A 181 24.40 8.78 -6.10
C GLN A 181 23.97 9.40 -4.76
N CYS A 182 24.85 10.23 -4.19
CA CYS A 182 24.49 11.06 -3.05
C CYS A 182 23.25 11.90 -3.41
N PRO A 183 22.20 11.90 -2.57
CA PRO A 183 21.00 12.67 -2.84
C PRO A 183 21.30 14.17 -2.87
N ASP A 184 20.72 14.85 -3.85
CA ASP A 184 20.88 16.29 -4.04
C ASP A 184 19.78 17.09 -3.32
N GLY A 185 20.14 18.30 -2.89
CA GLY A 185 19.25 19.27 -2.26
C GLY A 185 19.08 19.11 -0.75
N GLU A 186 17.94 19.58 -0.25
CA GLU A 186 17.59 19.52 1.17
C GLU A 186 17.42 18.08 1.67
N LEU A 187 17.85 17.85 2.91
CA LEU A 187 17.83 16.54 3.54
C LEU A 187 16.41 16.07 3.88
N GLN A 188 15.50 17.02 4.15
CA GLN A 188 14.09 16.75 4.44
C GLN A 188 13.22 17.15 3.24
N LYS A 189 12.51 16.19 2.66
CA LYS A 189 11.65 16.38 1.49
C LYS A 189 10.22 15.95 1.81
N ARG A 190 9.24 16.69 1.30
CA ARG A 190 7.84 16.24 1.30
C ARG A 190 7.61 15.37 0.06
N LYS A 191 7.12 14.16 0.28
CA LYS A 191 6.80 13.22 -0.80
C LYS A 191 5.34 12.77 -0.67
N GLU A 192 4.60 12.92 -1.76
CA GLU A 192 3.31 12.27 -1.90
C GLU A 192 3.53 10.76 -2.08
N VAL A 193 3.06 9.98 -1.11
CA VAL A 193 3.03 8.52 -1.20
C VAL A 193 1.59 8.11 -1.49
N VAL A 194 1.44 7.29 -2.54
CA VAL A 194 0.16 6.77 -2.96
C VAL A 194 0.02 5.36 -2.40
N HIS A 195 -0.90 5.18 -1.46
CA HIS A 195 -1.25 3.87 -0.92
C HIS A 195 -2.56 3.40 -1.56
N THR A 196 -2.54 2.20 -2.13
CA THR A 196 -3.78 1.56 -2.61
C THR A 196 -4.16 0.44 -1.66
N VAL A 197 -5.34 0.55 -1.05
CA VAL A 197 -5.85 -0.39 -0.05
C VAL A 197 -7.23 -0.87 -0.50
N SER A 198 -7.51 -2.17 -0.36
CA SER A 198 -8.84 -2.70 -0.67
C SER A 198 -9.87 -2.38 0.42
N LEU A 199 -11.15 -2.25 0.06
CA LEU A 199 -12.21 -2.05 1.06
C LEU A 199 -12.26 -3.20 2.08
N HIS A 200 -11.94 -4.41 1.66
CA HIS A 200 -11.89 -5.55 2.57
C HIS A 200 -10.79 -5.42 3.63
N GLU A 201 -9.61 -4.92 3.27
CA GLU A 201 -8.53 -4.69 4.25
C GLU A 201 -8.95 -3.63 5.27
N ILE A 202 -9.62 -2.56 4.83
CA ILE A 202 -10.14 -1.51 5.71
C ILE A 202 -11.18 -2.09 6.68
N ASP A 203 -12.10 -2.93 6.19
CA ASP A 203 -13.09 -3.63 7.02
C ASP A 203 -12.42 -4.50 8.09
N VAL A 204 -11.40 -5.28 7.71
CA VAL A 204 -10.65 -6.14 8.65
C VAL A 204 -9.98 -5.30 9.73
N ILE A 205 -9.31 -4.21 9.33
CA ILE A 205 -8.62 -3.30 10.24
C ILE A 205 -9.59 -2.69 11.25
N ASN A 206 -10.77 -2.27 10.80
CA ASN A 206 -11.78 -1.65 11.66
C ASN A 206 -12.52 -2.65 12.56
N SER A 207 -12.53 -3.94 12.21
CA SER A 207 -13.23 -4.98 12.97
C SER A 207 -12.47 -5.53 14.19
N ARG A 208 -11.13 -5.36 14.26
CA ARG A 208 -10.30 -5.91 15.35
C ARG A 208 -9.33 -4.86 15.91
N THR A 209 -9.20 -4.81 17.24
CA THR A 209 -8.22 -3.97 17.97
C THR A 209 -6.75 -4.31 17.64
N GLN A 210 -6.49 -5.47 17.03
CA GLN A 210 -5.23 -5.86 16.38
C GLN A 210 -5.44 -6.17 14.89
N GLY A 211 -5.86 -5.17 14.12
CA GLY A 211 -6.35 -5.31 12.74
C GLY A 211 -5.34 -5.83 11.69
N PHE A 212 -4.04 -5.57 11.87
CA PHE A 212 -3.03 -5.88 10.83
C PHE A 212 -2.58 -7.35 10.80
N LEU A 213 -2.42 -8.00 11.96
CA LEU A 213 -1.90 -9.37 12.03
C LEU A 213 -2.92 -10.40 11.53
N ALA A 214 -4.21 -10.08 11.64
CA ALA A 214 -5.32 -10.93 11.20
C ALA A 214 -5.43 -11.05 9.67
N LEU A 215 -4.87 -10.09 8.91
CA LEU A 215 -4.79 -10.16 7.45
C LEU A 215 -4.01 -11.40 6.98
N PHE A 216 -3.08 -11.90 7.79
CA PHE A 216 -2.23 -13.05 7.47
C PHE A 216 -2.68 -14.36 8.12
N SER A 217 -3.69 -14.34 9.03
CA SER A 217 -4.10 -15.53 9.78
C SER A 217 -5.28 -16.30 9.17
N GLY A 218 -5.79 -15.87 8.01
CA GLY A 218 -6.82 -16.58 7.24
C GLY A 218 -8.19 -16.70 7.91
N THR A 219 -8.38 -16.10 9.09
CA THR A 219 -9.63 -16.21 9.85
C THR A 219 -10.59 -15.12 9.39
N PRO A 220 -11.75 -15.45 8.78
CA PRO A 220 -12.66 -14.46 8.22
C PRO A 220 -13.26 -13.57 9.32
N PRO A 221 -13.30 -12.24 9.14
CA PRO A 221 -14.05 -11.37 10.04
C PRO A 221 -15.55 -11.55 9.79
N GLN A 222 -16.31 -11.83 10.85
CA GLN A 222 -17.76 -11.75 10.83
C GLN A 222 -18.16 -10.27 10.93
N LEU A 223 -18.58 -9.68 9.82
CA LEU A 223 -18.99 -8.29 9.79
C LEU A 223 -20.42 -8.16 10.35
N PRO A 224 -20.67 -7.28 11.35
CA PRO A 224 -22.03 -7.03 11.81
C PRO A 224 -22.86 -6.40 10.69
N HIS A 225 -23.96 -7.07 10.33
CA HIS A 225 -24.88 -6.62 9.30
C HIS A 225 -25.73 -5.46 9.84
N ASN A 226 -25.45 -4.21 9.43
CA ASN A 226 -26.36 -3.10 9.66
C ASN A 226 -27.28 -2.94 8.42
N PRO A 227 -28.61 -3.15 8.51
CA PRO A 227 -29.52 -3.04 7.38
C PRO A 227 -29.79 -1.59 6.93
N HIS A 228 -29.27 -0.60 7.65
CA HIS A 228 -29.29 0.81 7.23
C HIS A 228 -27.86 1.27 6.98
N GLY A 229 -27.58 1.67 5.73
CA GLY A 229 -26.25 2.00 5.21
C GLY A 229 -25.59 3.25 5.80
N ALA A 230 -25.28 3.23 7.09
CA ALA A 230 -24.34 4.15 7.71
C ALA A 230 -23.44 3.35 8.67
N PRO A 231 -22.09 3.49 8.60
CA PRO A 231 -21.24 3.06 9.70
C PRO A 231 -21.61 3.87 10.95
N PRO A 232 -21.54 3.29 12.17
CA PRO A 232 -21.72 4.06 13.39
C PRO A 232 -20.66 5.16 13.41
N LEU A 233 -21.11 6.41 13.33
CA LEU A 233 -20.29 7.58 13.60
C LEU A 233 -19.82 7.45 15.05
N LEU A 234 -18.55 7.10 15.24
CA LEU A 234 -17.87 7.41 16.50
C LEU A 234 -17.89 8.93 16.66
N PRO A 235 -18.11 9.46 17.89
CA PRO A 235 -18.19 10.89 18.11
C PRO A 235 -16.79 11.49 17.95
N TRP A 236 -16.48 11.96 16.74
CA TRP A 236 -15.40 12.90 16.54
C TRP A 236 -15.90 14.25 17.06
N GLY A 237 -15.11 14.82 17.97
CA GLY A 237 -15.38 16.08 18.63
C GLY A 237 -15.73 17.18 17.63
N VAL A 238 -16.74 17.94 18.03
CA VAL A 238 -17.23 19.20 17.48
C VAL A 238 -16.13 20.07 16.89
N GLY A 239 -16.36 20.57 15.67
CA GLY A 239 -15.88 21.89 15.24
C GLY A 239 -15.14 21.94 13.90
N GLU A 240 -15.88 22.00 12.78
CA GLU A 240 -15.82 23.11 11.80
C GLU A 240 -16.55 22.72 10.52
N SER A 241 -17.59 23.49 10.23
CA SER A 241 -18.41 23.44 9.04
C SER A 241 -17.62 23.97 7.83
N LEU A 242 -17.19 23.09 6.94
CA LEU A 242 -16.83 23.45 5.57
C LEU A 242 -18.01 23.07 4.65
N GLY A 243 -18.84 24.07 4.36
CA GLY A 243 -19.92 23.97 3.39
C GLY A 243 -19.36 23.87 1.97
N LEU A 244 -19.77 22.82 1.25
CA LEU A 244 -19.70 22.78 -0.21
C LEU A 244 -21.05 23.21 -0.79
N PRO A 245 -21.10 24.21 -1.69
CA PRO A 245 -22.34 24.65 -2.30
C PRO A 245 -22.69 23.79 -3.53
N GLY A 246 -23.98 23.47 -3.68
CA GLY A 246 -24.56 23.19 -4.99
C GLY A 246 -24.84 21.73 -5.36
N CYS A 247 -25.83 21.11 -4.71
CA CYS A 247 -26.67 20.08 -5.34
C CYS A 247 -28.09 20.17 -4.76
N PRO A 248 -29.14 20.45 -5.56
CA PRO A 248 -30.51 20.34 -5.08
C PRO A 248 -30.91 18.86 -4.93
N PRO A 249 -31.56 18.44 -3.84
CA PRO A 249 -32.02 17.07 -3.68
C PRO A 249 -33.24 16.80 -4.58
N THR A 250 -33.12 15.85 -5.50
CA THR A 250 -34.28 15.28 -6.22
C THR A 250 -35.13 14.42 -5.27
N PRO A 251 -36.47 14.56 -5.26
CA PRO A 251 -37.34 13.77 -4.40
C PRO A 251 -37.48 12.33 -4.92
N LEU A 252 -37.27 11.35 -4.03
CA LEU A 252 -37.60 9.94 -4.26
C LEU A 252 -39.11 9.79 -4.47
N LYS A 253 -39.52 9.30 -5.65
CA LYS A 253 -40.87 8.76 -5.87
C LYS A 253 -40.99 7.41 -5.16
N THR A 254 -41.93 7.30 -4.23
CA THR A 254 -42.42 6.03 -3.72
C THR A 254 -43.17 5.27 -4.83
N PRO A 255 -43.00 3.94 -4.95
CA PRO A 255 -43.85 3.15 -5.83
C PRO A 255 -45.20 2.90 -5.15
N LEU A 256 -46.27 3.33 -5.82
CA LEU A 256 -47.63 2.84 -5.63
C LEU A 256 -47.83 1.62 -6.53
N GLY A 257 -48.27 0.49 -5.96
CA GLY A 257 -48.61 -0.74 -6.68
C GLY A 257 -48.16 -1.98 -5.92
#